data_AF-A0A0A1WRT7-F1
#
_entry.id   AF-A0A0A1WRT7-F1
#
_cell.length_a   1.000
_cell.length_b   1.000
_cell.length_c   1.000
_cell.angle_alpha   90.00
_cell.angle_beta   90.00
_cell.angle_gamma   90.00
#
_symmetry.space_group_name_H-M   'P 1'
#
loop_
_entity.id
_entity.type
_entity.pdbx_description
1 polymer ?
#
loop_
_entity_poly.entity_id
_entity_poly.type
_entity_poly.pdbx_seq_one_letter_code
_entity_poly.pdbx_strand_id
1 'polypeptide(L)'
;LWIELKDFDNVTKYAKYDSFAIADEYQKYALNILGEYSGTAGDAMLGVHDGAKFSTPDQDNSGNIDNCAKNFKGSWWYGNRACHISNLNGSILRVSLKPLLMV
;
A
#
# COMPACT_ATOMS: atom_id res chain seq x y z
N LEU A 1 3.80 10.72 -8.60
CA LEU A 1 3.99 9.28 -8.29
C LEU A 1 3.33 8.44 -9.37
N TRP A 2 3.99 7.39 -9.88
CA TRP A 2 3.42 6.40 -10.80
C TRP A 2 3.49 5.02 -10.15
N ILE A 3 2.35 4.32 -10.10
CA ILE A 3 2.21 2.97 -9.58
C ILE A 3 1.65 2.11 -10.71
N GLU A 4 2.37 1.05 -11.07
CA GLU A 4 1.91 0.06 -12.04
C GLU A 4 1.56 -1.24 -11.33
N LEU A 5 0.39 -1.78 -11.65
CA LEU A 5 -0.12 -3.03 -11.11
C LEU A 5 -0.31 -4.01 -12.25
N LYS A 6 0.17 -5.24 -12.08
CA LYS A 6 -0.05 -6.33 -13.01
C LYS A 6 -0.67 -7.51 -12.28
N ASP A 7 -1.80 -7.99 -12.78
CA ASP A 7 -2.45 -9.18 -12.22
C ASP A 7 -1.92 -10.49 -12.83
N PHE A 8 -2.44 -11.62 -12.33
CA PHE A 8 -2.02 -12.95 -12.78
C PHE A 8 -2.45 -13.28 -14.22
N ASP A 9 -3.44 -12.57 -14.76
CA ASP A 9 -3.89 -12.69 -16.16
C ASP A 9 -3.14 -11.74 -17.09
N ASN A 10 -2.03 -11.16 -16.62
CA ASN A 10 -1.22 -10.15 -17.30
C ASN A 10 -1.94 -8.83 -17.63
N VAL A 11 -3.08 -8.54 -17.01
CA VAL A 11 -3.73 -7.24 -17.15
C VAL A 11 -2.92 -6.22 -16.36
N THR A 12 -2.57 -5.12 -17.03
CA THR A 12 -1.82 -4.02 -16.42
C THR A 12 -2.75 -2.83 -16.18
N LYS A 13 -2.70 -2.28 -14.97
CA LYS A 13 -3.39 -1.05 -14.57
C LYS A 13 -2.38 -0.09 -13.95
N TYR A 14 -2.73 1.19 -13.90
CA TYR A 14 -1.87 2.18 -13.26
C TYR A 14 -2.66 3.18 -12.41
N ALA A 15 -1.99 3.72 -11.41
CA ALA A 15 -2.39 4.89 -10.64
C ALA A 15 -1.29 5.95 -10.75
N LYS A 16 -1.67 7.19 -11.08
CA LYS A 16 -0.77 8.32 -11.18
C LYS A 16 -1.29 9.45 -10.31
N TYR A 17 -0.40 10.02 -9.51
CA TYR A 17 -0.62 11.27 -8.77
C TYR A 17 0.35 12.32 -9.31
N ASP A 18 -0.13 13.51 -9.63
CA ASP A 18 0.70 14.57 -10.22
C ASP A 18 1.72 15.16 -9.24
N SER A 19 1.42 15.09 -7.94
CA SER A 19 2.28 15.50 -6.83
C SER A 19 2.41 14.38 -5.82
N PHE A 20 3.60 14.25 -5.22
CA PHE A 20 3.87 13.27 -4.17
C PHE A 20 5.02 13.73 -3.29
N ALA A 21 4.83 13.71 -1.98
CA ALA A 21 5.90 13.90 -1.02
C ALA A 21 5.62 13.12 0.25
N ILE A 22 6.69 12.59 0.84
CA ILE A 22 6.68 12.03 2.18
C ILE A 22 7.37 12.98 3.15
N ALA A 23 6.93 12.97 4.39
CA ALA A 23 7.57 13.73 5.45
C ALA A 23 8.91 13.09 5.88
N ASP A 24 9.62 13.76 6.78
CA ASP A 24 10.86 13.25 7.35
C ASP A 24 10.64 12.18 8.45
N GLU A 25 11.73 11.69 9.03
CA GLU A 25 11.70 10.70 10.10
C GLU A 25 11.01 11.21 11.38
N TYR A 26 11.18 12.48 11.73
CA TYR A 26 10.53 13.08 12.89
C TYR A 26 9.01 12.98 12.77
N GLN A 27 8.50 13.18 11.56
CA GLN A 27 7.10 13.03 11.19
C GLN A 27 6.72 11.59 10.78
N LYS A 28 7.59 10.61 10.97
CA LYS A 28 7.36 9.18 10.67
C LYS A 28 7.03 8.92 9.20
N TYR A 29 7.70 9.63 8.30
CA TYR A 29 7.58 9.45 6.86
C TYR A 29 6.13 9.54 6.36
N ALA A 30 5.32 10.39 6.97
CA ALA A 30 3.90 10.51 6.64
C ALA A 30 3.69 10.82 5.15
N LEU A 31 2.63 10.27 4.56
CA LEU A 31 2.24 10.54 3.17
C LEU A 31 1.66 11.97 3.08
N ASN A 32 2.53 12.97 3.04
CA ASN A 32 2.19 14.36 3.29
C ASN A 32 1.52 15.06 2.09
N ILE A 33 1.98 14.77 0.87
CA ILE A 33 1.42 15.33 -0.34
C ILE A 33 1.02 14.18 -1.25
N LEU A 34 -0.24 14.20 -1.67
CA LEU A 34 -0.79 13.35 -2.71
C LEU A 34 -1.67 14.25 -3.60
N GLY A 35 -1.23 14.47 -4.83
CA GLY A 35 -1.91 15.37 -5.75
C GLY A 35 -3.11 14.71 -6.46
N GLU A 36 -3.53 15.27 -7.59
CA GLU A 36 -4.69 14.76 -8.32
C GLU A 36 -4.42 13.35 -8.88
N TYR A 37 -5.36 12.44 -8.63
CA TYR A 37 -5.32 11.09 -9.16
C TYR A 37 -5.74 11.04 -10.64
N SER A 38 -5.04 10.22 -11.41
CA SER A 38 -5.46 9.75 -12.74
C SER A 38 -5.03 8.30 -12.93
N GLY A 39 -5.80 7.52 -13.69
CA GLY A 39 -5.43 6.16 -14.08
C GLY A 39 -6.56 5.15 -14.01
N THR A 40 -6.21 3.88 -14.24
CA THR A 40 -7.15 2.77 -14.42
C THR A 40 -7.23 1.81 -13.24
N ALA A 41 -6.37 1.97 -12.23
CA ALA A 41 -6.30 1.10 -11.05
C ALA A 41 -7.37 1.43 -9.98
N GLY A 42 -7.96 2.63 -10.03
CA GLY A 42 -8.74 3.20 -8.94
C GLY A 42 -7.85 3.93 -7.93
N ASP A 43 -8.41 4.92 -7.23
CA ASP A 43 -7.67 5.67 -6.22
C ASP A 43 -7.78 4.97 -4.86
N ALA A 44 -6.79 4.13 -4.55
CA ALA A 44 -6.73 3.40 -3.29
C ALA A 44 -5.71 3.99 -2.29
N MET A 45 -5.21 5.21 -2.54
CA MET A 45 -4.36 5.93 -1.58
C MET A 45 -5.15 7.01 -0.82
N LEU A 46 -6.20 7.58 -1.44
CA LEU A 46 -7.04 8.59 -0.81
C LEU A 46 -8.00 7.99 0.25
N GLY A 47 -8.21 8.71 1.35
CA GLY A 47 -9.14 8.42 2.45
C GLY A 47 -8.55 7.63 3.62
N VAL A 48 -7.61 6.72 3.37
CA VAL A 48 -6.99 5.88 4.42
C VAL A 48 -5.49 6.11 4.54
N HIS A 49 -4.80 6.32 3.41
CA HIS A 49 -3.33 6.39 3.38
C HIS A 49 -2.82 7.83 3.32
N ASP A 50 -3.59 8.77 2.79
CA ASP A 50 -3.25 10.20 2.74
C ASP A 50 -3.10 10.77 4.15
N GLY A 51 -1.96 11.43 4.40
CA GLY A 51 -1.59 11.94 5.72
C GLY A 51 -1.22 10.88 6.76
N ALA A 52 -1.44 9.59 6.49
CA ALA A 52 -1.08 8.52 7.41
C ALA A 52 0.45 8.42 7.58
N LYS A 53 0.89 7.97 8.75
CA LYS A 53 2.31 7.76 9.06
C LYS A 53 2.76 6.37 8.64
N PHE A 54 4.01 6.26 8.20
CA PHE A 54 4.55 4.96 7.83
C PHE A 54 4.73 4.09 9.08
N SER A 55 4.24 2.86 9.04
CA SER A 55 4.30 1.93 10.16
C SER A 55 5.00 0.64 9.74
N THR A 56 5.82 0.12 10.64
CA THR A 56 6.57 -1.14 10.50
C THR A 56 6.17 -2.10 11.62
N PRO A 57 6.50 -3.41 11.53
CA PRO A 57 6.19 -4.36 12.59
C PRO A 57 6.78 -3.98 13.96
N ASP A 58 7.92 -3.29 14.00
CA ASP A 58 8.61 -2.83 15.19
C ASP A 58 8.20 -1.41 15.63
N GLN A 59 7.58 -0.62 14.76
CA GLN A 59 7.13 0.74 15.06
C GLN A 59 5.72 1.01 14.48
N ASP A 60 4.70 0.93 15.34
CA ASP A 60 3.32 1.25 14.97
C ASP A 60 3.07 2.76 15.05
N ASN A 61 2.76 3.37 13.92
CA ASN A 61 2.39 4.78 13.81
C ASN A 61 0.96 4.95 13.25
N SER A 62 0.17 3.86 13.16
CA SER A 62 -1.12 3.84 12.47
C SER A 62 -2.24 4.51 13.26
N GLY A 63 -2.11 4.58 14.59
CA GLY A 63 -3.15 5.10 15.49
C GLY A 63 -4.34 4.15 15.69
N ASN A 64 -4.24 2.89 15.23
CA ASN A 64 -5.21 1.85 15.55
C ASN A 64 -4.93 1.24 16.94
N ILE A 65 -5.91 0.48 17.43
CA ILE A 65 -5.74 -0.34 18.65
C ILE A 65 -4.73 -1.48 18.41
N ASP A 66 -4.74 -2.06 17.21
CA ASP A 66 -3.86 -3.17 16.82
C ASP A 66 -2.75 -2.71 15.88
N ASN A 67 -1.59 -3.39 15.94
CA ASN A 67 -0.49 -3.15 15.03
C ASN A 67 -0.77 -3.72 13.64
N CYS A 68 -1.23 -2.85 12.74
CA CYS A 68 -1.54 -3.17 11.34
C CYS A 68 -0.36 -3.80 10.61
N ALA A 69 0.86 -3.32 10.83
CA ALA A 69 2.03 -3.83 10.13
C ALA A 69 2.35 -5.29 10.48
N LYS A 70 2.12 -5.68 11.75
CA LYS A 70 2.22 -7.08 12.19
C LYS A 70 1.08 -7.93 11.60
N ASN A 71 -0.15 -7.44 11.67
CA ASN A 71 -1.33 -8.19 11.24
C ASN A 71 -1.33 -8.46 9.74
N PHE A 72 -0.96 -7.46 8.93
CA PHE A 72 -0.97 -7.54 7.47
C PHE A 72 0.40 -7.86 6.86
N LYS A 73 1.39 -8.15 7.71
CA LYS A 73 2.74 -8.62 7.33
C LYS A 73 3.38 -7.77 6.23
N GLY A 74 3.34 -6.46 6.43
CA GLY A 74 3.85 -5.46 5.49
C GLY A 74 4.02 -4.12 6.17
N SER A 75 4.97 -3.31 5.71
CA SER A 75 5.14 -1.94 6.19
C SER A 75 4.44 -0.97 5.24
N TRP A 76 3.57 -0.12 5.77
CA TRP A 76 2.72 0.75 4.93
C TRP A 76 2.25 2.00 5.69
N TRP A 77 1.67 2.95 4.97
CA TRP A 77 0.95 4.09 5.53
C TRP A 77 -0.44 3.64 5.98
N TYR A 78 -0.53 3.00 7.15
CA TYR A 78 -1.81 2.51 7.68
C TYR A 78 -2.60 3.65 8.34
N GLY A 79 -3.89 3.75 8.02
CA GLY A 79 -4.79 4.77 8.58
C GLY A 79 -5.40 4.36 9.92
N ASN A 80 -5.84 5.32 10.74
CA ASN A 80 -6.32 5.07 12.12
C ASN A 80 -7.77 4.55 12.24
N ARG A 81 -8.54 4.58 11.16
CA ARG A 81 -9.94 4.07 11.12
C ARG A 81 -10.04 2.65 10.60
N ALA A 82 -9.14 2.32 9.68
CA ALA A 82 -8.98 1.01 9.08
C ALA A 82 -7.52 0.90 8.67
N CYS A 83 -6.89 -0.26 8.88
CA CYS A 83 -5.49 -0.43 8.55
C CYS A 83 -5.20 -0.02 7.11
N HIS A 84 -5.86 -0.64 6.12
CA HIS A 84 -5.61 -0.30 4.73
C HIS A 84 -6.78 -0.62 3.78
N ILE A 85 -6.81 0.06 2.64
CA ILE A 85 -7.54 -0.36 1.43
C ILE A 85 -6.60 -0.84 0.33
N SER A 86 -5.30 -0.52 0.42
CA SER A 86 -4.23 -1.07 -0.42
C SER A 86 -2.99 -1.41 0.41
N ASN A 87 -2.22 -2.42 0.00
CA ASN A 87 -0.95 -2.76 0.64
C ASN A 87 -0.01 -3.43 -0.37
N LEU A 88 0.81 -2.61 -1.04
CA LEU A 88 1.76 -3.10 -2.04
C LEU A 88 3.01 -3.75 -1.41
N ASN A 89 3.18 -3.59 -0.10
CA ASN A 89 4.25 -4.20 0.69
C ASN A 89 3.76 -5.41 1.50
N GLY A 90 2.57 -5.93 1.19
CA GLY A 90 2.02 -7.12 1.80
C GLY A 90 2.72 -8.40 1.34
N SER A 91 2.34 -9.52 1.95
CA SER A 91 2.87 -10.83 1.55
C SER A 91 2.47 -11.18 0.10
N ILE A 92 3.44 -11.62 -0.69
CA ILE A 92 3.19 -12.10 -2.07
C ILE A 92 2.34 -13.37 -2.00
N LEU A 93 1.16 -13.33 -2.60
CA LEU A 93 0.35 -14.53 -2.83
C LEU A 93 0.96 -15.30 -4.01
N ARG A 94 1.62 -16.42 -3.71
CA ARG A 94 1.97 -17.38 -4.76
C ARG A 94 0.72 -18.20 -5.07
N VAL A 95 0.05 -17.89 -6.17
CA VAL A 95 -0.93 -18.82 -6.73
C VAL A 95 -0.12 -20.03 -7.19
N SER A 96 -0.19 -21.14 -6.44
CA SER A 96 0.30 -22.43 -6.94
C SER A 96 -0.53 -22.76 -8.18
N LEU A 97 -0.02 -22.42 -9.36
CA LEU A 97 -0.25 -23.28 -10.52
C LEU A 97 0.21 -24.65 -10.05
N LYS A 98 -0.72 -25.59 -9.83
CA LYS A 98 -0.33 -27.00 -9.78
C LYS A 98 0.56 -27.18 -11.01
N PRO A 99 1.83 -27.59 -10.87
CA PRO A 99 2.56 -28.00 -12.04
C PRO A 99 1.72 -29.11 -12.65
N LEU A 100 1.25 -28.90 -13.89
CA LEU A 100 0.91 -30.03 -14.73
C LEU A 100 2.19 -30.86 -14.74
N LEU A 101 2.18 -31.98 -14.00
CA LEU A 101 3.13 -33.04 -14.23
C LEU A 101 2.93 -33.43 -15.70
N MET A 102 3.89 -33.04 -16.53
CA MET A 102 4.12 -33.69 -17.80
C MET A 102 5.42 -34.47 -17.64
N VAL A 103 5.32 -35.58 -16.90
CA VAL A 103 6.00 -36.86 -17.12
C VAL A 103 5.27 -37.93 -16.32
#